data_AF-A0A6V7VXZ1-F1
#
_entry.id   AF-A0A6V7VXZ1-F1
#
_cell.length_a   1.000
_cell.length_b   1.000
_cell.length_c   1.000
_cell.angle_alpha   90.00
_cell.angle_beta   90.00
_cell.angle_gamma   90.00
#
_symmetry.space_group_name_H-M   'P 1'
#
loop_
_entity.id
_entity.type
_entity.pdbx_description
1 polymer ?
#
loop_
_entity_poly.entity_id
_entity_poly.type
_entity_poly.pdbx_seq_one_letter_code
_entity_poly.pdbx_strand_id
1 'polypeptide(L)'
;MNLPLETTLDVLKFLNFNQITSLKLTNSIFLCLIDEFEKVLPQMVFKQLSLISVSNDELMEYKCIEPKYLSLEITDQQRKNWIEIIEKSIPAFCCSEISSNEENVIIELKYSEEKTYYIAIKNLSETIEELNIIHYYWDQLFRCIFEFSEIISIVFNPKMITLLFNEKRYFYFKFISIDLLPLHNNILDLCRFATETLMVTKDLSFYFSSYYNFGNEMNILFNILINEGKRFTSINYIQIKSPLIERIIQV
;
A
#
# COMPACT_ATOMS: atom_id res chain seq x y z
N MET A 1 -20.17 24.98 19.56
CA MET A 1 -20.04 24.08 20.72
C MET A 1 -18.56 23.99 21.05
N ASN A 2 -18.14 24.36 22.26
CA ASN A 2 -16.77 24.12 22.73
C ASN A 2 -16.77 22.84 23.55
N LEU A 3 -16.50 21.72 22.88
CA LEU A 3 -16.10 20.50 23.58
C LEU A 3 -14.63 20.65 23.99
N PRO A 4 -14.21 19.99 25.09
CA PRO A 4 -12.79 19.84 25.38
C PRO A 4 -12.04 19.24 24.19
N LEU A 5 -10.77 19.58 24.04
CA LEU A 5 -9.95 19.13 22.93
C LEU A 5 -9.92 17.60 22.83
N GLU A 6 -9.75 16.90 23.97
CA GLU A 6 -9.73 15.43 23.97
C GLU A 6 -11.07 14.83 23.52
N THR A 7 -12.19 15.40 23.97
CA THR A 7 -13.53 14.95 23.57
C THR A 7 -13.78 15.20 22.08
N THR A 8 -13.28 16.31 21.55
CA THR A 8 -13.39 16.64 20.13
C THR A 8 -12.60 15.64 19.28
N LEU A 9 -11.37 15.31 19.69
CA LEU A 9 -10.55 14.30 19.03
C LEU A 9 -11.16 12.90 19.11
N ASP A 10 -11.76 12.54 20.25
CA ASP A 10 -12.45 11.25 20.40
C ASP A 10 -13.64 11.14 19.46
N VAL A 11 -14.44 12.20 19.29
CA VAL A 11 -15.54 12.22 18.32
C VAL A 11 -15.03 12.06 16.88
N LEU A 12 -13.95 12.75 16.52
CA LEU A 12 -13.37 12.67 15.17
C LEU A 12 -12.93 11.24 14.80
N LYS A 13 -12.50 10.41 15.77
CA LYS A 13 -12.13 9.01 15.54
C LYS A 13 -13.29 8.12 15.07
N PHE A 14 -14.54 8.52 15.33
CA PHE A 14 -15.74 7.75 14.95
C PHE A 14 -16.32 8.17 13.60
N LEU A 15 -15.76 9.20 12.97
CA LEU A 15 -16.25 9.70 11.70
C LEU A 15 -15.62 8.95 10.53
N ASN A 16 -16.45 8.64 9.53
CA ASN A 16 -15.96 8.10 8.27
C ASN A 16 -15.36 9.22 7.40
N PHE A 17 -14.69 8.82 6.32
CA PHE A 17 -13.99 9.75 5.44
C PHE A 17 -14.88 10.90 4.91
N ASN A 18 -16.09 10.58 4.43
CA ASN A 18 -17.00 11.59 3.90
C ASN A 18 -17.43 12.59 4.97
N GLN A 19 -17.57 12.14 6.22
CA GLN A 19 -17.92 12.98 7.37
C GLN A 19 -16.73 13.87 7.79
N ILE A 20 -15.51 13.34 7.82
CA ILE A 20 -14.30 14.13 8.12
C ILE A 20 -14.09 15.20 7.04
N THR A 21 -14.20 14.83 5.77
CA THR A 21 -14.09 15.78 4.64
C THR A 21 -15.17 16.85 4.68
N SER A 22 -16.42 16.46 5.00
CA SER A 22 -17.50 17.43 5.18
C SER A 22 -17.24 18.40 6.33
N LEU A 23 -16.66 17.94 7.45
CA LEU A 23 -16.29 18.80 8.57
C LEU A 23 -15.16 19.77 8.21
N LYS A 24 -14.14 19.32 7.46
CA LYS A 24 -13.07 20.21 6.96
C LYS A 24 -13.62 21.34 6.10
N LEU A 25 -14.58 21.04 5.21
CA LEU A 25 -15.17 22.03 4.28
C LEU A 25 -16.15 22.99 4.95
N THR A 26 -16.78 22.58 6.04
CA THR A 26 -17.86 23.35 6.68
C THR A 26 -17.40 24.16 7.89
N ASN A 27 -16.21 23.88 8.45
CA ASN A 27 -15.76 24.55 9.66
C ASN A 27 -14.23 24.72 9.72
N SER A 28 -13.78 25.98 9.66
CA SER A 28 -12.35 26.35 9.69
C SER A 28 -11.64 25.99 10.99
N ILE A 29 -12.36 25.88 12.12
CA ILE A 29 -11.77 25.45 13.40
C ILE A 29 -11.43 23.96 13.33
N PHE A 30 -12.32 23.13 12.79
CA PHE A 30 -12.03 21.71 12.58
C PHE A 30 -10.96 21.49 11.52
N LEU A 31 -10.91 22.34 10.48
CA LEU A 31 -9.82 22.32 9.52
C LEU A 31 -8.47 22.55 10.24
N CYS A 32 -8.32 23.65 10.99
CA CYS A 32 -7.08 23.91 11.73
C CYS A 32 -6.78 22.82 12.78
N LEU A 33 -7.79 22.30 13.47
CA LEU A 33 -7.63 21.24 14.46
C LEU A 33 -7.20 19.92 13.83
N ILE A 34 -7.72 19.58 12.65
CA ILE A 34 -7.32 18.37 11.94
C ILE A 34 -5.91 18.59 11.34
N ASP A 35 -5.65 19.74 10.74
CA ASP A 35 -4.36 20.09 10.12
C ASP A 35 -3.21 20.18 11.15
N GLU A 36 -3.48 20.65 12.38
CA GLU A 36 -2.50 20.73 13.48
C GLU A 36 -2.10 19.34 14.01
N PHE A 37 -3.02 18.37 13.94
CA PHE A 37 -2.79 16.99 14.39
C PHE A 37 -2.43 16.04 13.22
N GLU A 38 -2.65 16.46 11.97
CA GLU A 38 -2.18 15.80 10.75
C GLU A 38 -0.72 16.20 10.49
N LYS A 39 0.23 15.41 11.00
CA LYS A 39 1.61 15.46 10.51
C LYS A 39 1.67 14.89 9.08
N VAL A 40 1.45 15.78 8.11
CA VAL A 40 1.88 15.80 6.69
C VAL A 40 1.30 14.76 5.71
N LEU A 41 0.85 13.58 6.12
CA LEU A 41 0.32 12.53 5.20
C LEU A 41 -0.97 11.81 5.61
N PRO A 42 -1.27 11.56 6.91
CA PRO A 42 -2.36 10.68 7.26
C PRO A 42 -3.70 11.34 6.93
N GLN A 43 -4.57 10.62 6.20
CA GLN A 43 -5.87 11.05 5.68
C GLN A 43 -5.86 11.89 4.39
N MET A 44 -4.71 12.03 3.72
CA MET A 44 -4.68 12.60 2.36
C MET A 44 -5.28 11.63 1.33
N VAL A 45 -6.03 12.20 0.40
CA VAL A 45 -6.41 11.52 -0.84
C VAL A 45 -5.38 11.86 -1.90
N PHE A 46 -4.72 10.83 -2.42
CA PHE A 46 -3.82 10.94 -3.55
C PHE A 46 -4.55 10.47 -4.80
N LYS A 47 -4.29 11.14 -5.93
CA LYS A 47 -4.73 10.65 -7.24
C LYS A 47 -4.15 9.27 -7.52
N GLN A 48 -2.87 9.09 -7.20
CA GLN A 48 -2.15 7.86 -7.56
C GLN A 48 -0.98 7.57 -6.63
N LEU A 49 -0.76 6.27 -6.40
CA LEU A 49 0.47 5.69 -5.88
C LEU A 49 1.14 4.85 -6.97
N SER A 50 2.43 5.07 -7.19
CA SER A 50 3.27 4.27 -8.09
C SER A 50 4.49 3.76 -7.31
N LEU A 51 5.01 2.60 -7.70
CA LEU A 51 6.23 2.01 -7.15
C LEU A 51 7.25 1.89 -8.28
N ILE A 52 8.43 2.48 -8.10
CA ILE A 52 9.47 2.60 -9.13
C ILE A 52 10.77 2.04 -8.57
N SER A 53 11.34 1.02 -9.21
CA SER A 53 12.70 0.56 -8.87
C SER A 53 13.70 1.55 -9.43
N VAL A 54 14.67 1.96 -8.63
CA VAL A 54 15.72 2.89 -9.07
C VAL A 54 17.09 2.40 -8.58
N SER A 55 18.09 2.62 -9.41
CA SER A 55 19.49 2.48 -9.00
C SER A 55 19.88 3.57 -7.99
N ASN A 56 21.01 3.37 -7.29
CA ASN A 56 21.54 4.38 -6.36
C ASN A 56 21.88 5.71 -7.06
N ASP A 57 22.29 5.67 -8.32
CA ASP A 57 22.63 6.88 -9.08
C ASP A 57 21.36 7.67 -9.45
N GLU A 58 20.31 6.98 -9.90
CA GLU A 58 19.01 7.58 -10.22
C GLU A 58 18.29 8.13 -9.00
N LEU A 59 18.53 7.56 -7.80
CA LEU A 59 17.93 8.02 -6.56
C LEU A 59 18.17 9.53 -6.32
N MET A 60 19.34 10.03 -6.72
CA MET A 60 19.74 11.44 -6.55
C MET A 60 18.91 12.41 -7.41
N GLU A 61 18.20 11.91 -8.42
CA GLU A 61 17.31 12.71 -9.27
C GLU A 61 15.97 13.02 -8.59
N TYR A 62 15.60 12.24 -7.57
CA TYR A 62 14.33 12.39 -6.85
C TYR A 62 14.50 13.26 -5.60
N LYS A 63 13.72 14.33 -5.52
CA LYS A 63 13.61 15.14 -4.30
C LYS A 63 12.73 14.44 -3.27
N CYS A 64 13.29 13.42 -2.63
CA CYS A 64 12.58 12.59 -1.66
C CYS A 64 12.27 13.35 -0.37
N ILE A 65 11.14 13.01 0.25
CA ILE A 65 10.80 13.46 1.59
C ILE A 65 11.76 12.77 2.56
N GLU A 66 12.41 13.57 3.41
CA GLU A 66 13.18 13.05 4.53
C GLU A 66 12.27 12.79 5.74
N PRO A 67 12.48 11.69 6.47
CA PRO A 67 11.69 11.39 7.65
C PRO A 67 12.04 12.37 8.76
N LYS A 68 11.03 13.06 9.31
CA LYS A 68 11.21 13.99 10.43
C LYS A 68 11.02 13.25 11.76
N TYR A 69 12.09 13.16 12.55
CA TYR A 69 12.11 12.62 13.92
C TYR A 69 11.59 11.17 14.02
N LEU A 70 12.53 10.21 13.99
CA LEU A 70 12.25 8.78 14.09
C LEU A 70 12.75 8.22 15.43
N SER A 71 12.01 8.44 16.50
CA SER A 71 12.18 7.68 17.75
C SER A 71 10.85 7.01 18.09
N LEU A 72 10.59 5.88 17.43
CA LEU A 72 9.47 5.01 17.77
C LEU A 72 9.92 4.14 18.93
N GLU A 73 9.18 4.20 20.04
CA GLU A 73 9.33 3.21 21.10
C GLU A 73 8.78 1.88 20.59
N ILE A 74 9.68 0.97 20.23
CA ILE A 74 9.33 -0.40 19.82
C ILE A 74 9.29 -1.32 21.04
N THR A 75 8.29 -2.19 21.09
CA THR A 75 8.19 -3.24 22.10
C THR A 75 9.25 -4.33 21.88
N ASP A 76 9.56 -5.11 22.92
CA ASP A 76 10.50 -6.25 22.80
C ASP A 76 10.05 -7.27 21.74
N GLN A 77 8.73 -7.48 21.62
CA GLN A 77 8.18 -8.36 20.59
C GLN A 77 8.38 -7.80 19.18
N GLN A 78 8.16 -6.50 18.96
CA GLN A 78 8.43 -5.87 17.67
C GLN A 78 9.92 -5.93 17.35
N ARG A 79 10.79 -5.64 18.33
CA ARG A 79 12.24 -5.75 18.18
C ARG A 79 12.66 -7.15 17.72
N LYS A 80 12.08 -8.20 18.30
CA LYS A 80 12.32 -9.59 17.87
C LYS A 80 11.91 -9.83 16.41
N ASN A 81 10.73 -9.37 16.00
CA ASN A 81 10.26 -9.50 14.62
C ASN A 81 11.16 -8.72 13.65
N TRP A 82 11.64 -7.55 14.05
CA TRP A 82 12.51 -6.71 13.23
C TRP A 82 13.91 -7.32 13.06
N ILE A 83 14.44 -7.96 14.11
CA ILE A 83 15.67 -8.76 14.00
C ILE A 83 15.48 -9.91 13.00
N GLU A 84 14.34 -10.61 13.05
CA GLU A 84 14.03 -11.67 12.10
C GLU A 84 13.99 -11.16 10.64
N ILE A 85 13.44 -9.97 10.40
CA ILE A 85 13.44 -9.33 9.07
C ILE A 85 14.87 -9.18 8.55
N ILE A 86 15.78 -8.64 9.36
CA ILE A 86 17.18 -8.40 8.99
C ILE A 86 17.91 -9.72 8.78
N GLU A 87 17.84 -10.64 9.75
CA GLU A 87 18.54 -11.93 9.71
C GLU A 87 18.13 -12.80 8.51
N LYS A 88 16.85 -12.73 8.12
CA LYS A 88 16.33 -13.47 6.96
C LYS A 88 16.32 -12.64 5.68
N SER A 89 16.84 -11.42 5.71
CA SER A 89 16.86 -10.45 4.61
C SER A 89 15.51 -10.36 3.89
N ILE A 90 14.43 -10.20 4.67
CA ILE A 90 13.07 -10.11 4.13
C ILE A 90 12.92 -8.75 3.43
N PRO A 91 12.60 -8.71 2.13
CA PRO A 91 12.51 -7.46 1.40
C PRO A 91 11.23 -6.69 1.74
N ALA A 92 11.31 -5.37 1.69
CA ALA A 92 10.18 -4.46 1.83
C ALA A 92 9.18 -4.61 0.67
N PHE A 93 9.67 -4.94 -0.52
CA PHE A 93 8.88 -5.10 -1.72
C PHE A 93 9.16 -6.45 -2.40
N CYS A 94 8.11 -7.08 -2.92
CA CYS A 94 8.25 -8.19 -3.86
C CYS A 94 8.36 -7.60 -5.27
N CYS A 95 9.41 -7.93 -6.01
CA CYS A 95 9.57 -7.51 -7.40
C CYS A 95 9.98 -8.68 -8.31
N SER A 96 9.39 -8.73 -9.50
CA SER A 96 9.70 -9.68 -10.56
C SER A 96 11.06 -9.46 -11.23
N GLU A 97 11.50 -8.20 -11.33
CA GLU A 97 12.57 -7.79 -12.26
C GLU A 97 13.86 -7.37 -11.56
N ILE A 98 13.87 -7.29 -10.22
CA ILE A 98 15.07 -6.90 -9.48
C ILE A 98 16.09 -8.04 -9.58
N SER A 99 17.04 -7.86 -10.50
CA SER A 99 18.15 -8.78 -10.73
C SER A 99 19.30 -8.58 -9.72
N SER A 100 19.18 -7.61 -8.80
CA SER A 100 20.25 -7.28 -7.86
C SER A 100 19.71 -6.88 -6.48
N ASN A 101 20.32 -7.40 -5.42
CA ASN A 101 19.93 -7.24 -4.02
C ASN A 101 20.05 -5.79 -3.47
N GLU A 102 20.20 -4.76 -4.31
CA GLU A 102 20.65 -3.42 -3.88
C GLU A 102 19.75 -2.26 -4.36
N GLU A 103 18.60 -2.55 -4.95
CA GLU A 103 17.74 -1.50 -5.52
C GLU A 103 16.90 -0.80 -4.43
N ASN A 104 16.82 0.53 -4.53
CA ASN A 104 15.87 1.32 -3.78
C ASN A 104 14.55 1.35 -4.54
N VAL A 105 13.44 1.41 -3.81
CA VAL A 105 12.12 1.65 -4.40
C VAL A 105 11.70 3.06 -4.03
N ILE A 106 11.38 3.85 -5.05
CA ILE A 106 10.69 5.11 -4.91
C ILE A 106 9.18 4.84 -4.87
N ILE A 107 8.55 5.28 -3.79
CA ILE A 107 7.10 5.42 -3.72
C ILE A 107 6.76 6.82 -4.22
N GLU A 108 6.14 6.88 -5.39
CA GLU A 108 5.62 8.12 -5.96
C GLU A 108 4.16 8.30 -5.52
N LEU A 109 3.86 9.45 -4.92
CA LEU A 109 2.52 9.82 -4.46
C LEU A 109 2.05 11.06 -5.23
N LYS A 110 1.21 10.86 -6.24
CA LYS A 110 0.63 11.95 -7.03
C LYS A 110 -0.57 12.52 -6.29
N TYR A 111 -0.45 13.74 -5.78
CA TYR A 111 -1.55 14.43 -5.08
C TYR A 111 -2.42 15.23 -6.06
N SER A 112 -1.80 15.87 -7.04
CA SER A 112 -2.49 16.61 -8.10
C SER A 112 -1.67 16.52 -9.39
N GLU A 113 -2.11 17.14 -10.48
CA GLU A 113 -1.30 17.17 -11.73
C GLU A 113 0.04 17.90 -11.56
N GLU A 114 0.10 18.85 -10.64
CA GLU A 114 1.27 19.71 -10.43
C GLU A 114 2.09 19.32 -9.19
N LYS A 115 1.60 18.34 -8.41
CA LYS A 115 2.17 18.02 -7.10
C LYS A 115 2.34 16.53 -6.91
N THR A 116 3.60 16.13 -6.83
CA THR A 116 4.03 14.77 -6.58
C THR A 116 5.00 14.75 -5.41
N TYR A 117 4.92 13.70 -4.61
CA TYR A 117 5.83 13.43 -3.52
C TYR A 117 6.57 12.13 -3.76
N TYR A 118 7.82 12.08 -3.34
CA TYR A 118 8.69 10.92 -3.51
C TYR A 118 9.16 10.45 -2.14
N ILE A 119 9.07 9.15 -1.88
CA ILE A 119 9.61 8.52 -0.69
C ILE A 119 10.58 7.43 -1.15
N ALA A 120 11.83 7.53 -0.73
CA ALA A 120 12.82 6.49 -0.96
C ALA A 120 12.76 5.44 0.14
N ILE A 121 12.65 4.18 -0.24
CA ILE A 121 12.74 3.04 0.67
C ILE A 121 13.73 2.03 0.13
N LYS A 122 14.73 1.68 0.95
CA LYS A 122 15.64 0.58 0.67
C LYS A 122 14.88 -0.74 0.72
N ASN A 123 15.04 -1.59 -0.29
CA ASN A 123 14.29 -2.84 -0.35
C ASN A 123 14.76 -3.84 0.72
N LEU A 124 16.07 -3.95 0.96
CA LEU A 124 16.63 -4.78 2.03
C LEU A 124 17.14 -3.89 3.16
N SER A 125 16.60 -4.07 4.36
CA SER A 125 17.11 -3.38 5.56
C SER A 125 18.17 -4.22 6.25
N GLU A 126 19.23 -3.56 6.69
CA GLU A 126 20.35 -4.13 7.44
C GLU A 126 20.30 -3.68 8.91
N THR A 127 19.57 -2.60 9.19
CA THR A 127 19.53 -1.95 10.51
C THR A 127 18.12 -1.73 11.02
N ILE A 128 17.98 -1.61 12.34
CA ILE A 128 16.70 -1.28 13.00
C ILE A 128 16.26 0.15 12.63
N GLU A 129 17.21 1.04 12.42
CA GLU A 129 16.98 2.42 12.00
C GLU A 129 16.34 2.49 10.61
N GLU A 130 16.83 1.71 9.64
CA GLU A 130 16.20 1.57 8.31
C GLU A 130 14.78 0.99 8.43
N LEU A 131 14.58 -0.06 9.22
CA LEU A 131 13.23 -0.61 9.46
C LEU A 131 12.29 0.40 10.11
N ASN A 132 12.81 1.29 10.96
CA ASN A 132 12.02 2.36 11.56
C ASN A 132 11.55 3.38 10.53
N ILE A 133 12.40 3.72 9.55
CA ILE A 133 12.01 4.56 8.40
C ILE A 133 10.87 3.90 7.62
N ILE A 134 11.01 2.61 7.30
CA ILE A 134 10.00 1.84 6.56
C ILE A 134 8.68 1.81 7.34
N HIS A 135 8.73 1.42 8.61
CA HIS A 135 7.57 1.36 9.48
C HIS A 135 6.86 2.72 9.56
N TYR A 136 7.61 3.81 9.74
CA TYR A 136 7.03 5.15 9.76
C TYR A 136 6.28 5.48 8.47
N TYR A 137 6.91 5.30 7.31
CA TYR A 137 6.28 5.64 6.03
C TYR A 137 5.09 4.76 5.71
N TRP A 138 5.19 3.45 5.94
CA TRP A 138 4.07 2.54 5.71
C TRP A 138 2.89 2.84 6.63
N ASP A 139 3.13 3.18 7.90
CA ASP A 139 2.06 3.63 8.82
C ASP A 139 1.33 4.86 8.28
N GLN A 140 2.06 5.81 7.67
CA GLN A 140 1.45 6.96 7.03
C GLN A 140 0.64 6.55 5.80
N LEU A 141 1.18 5.68 4.95
CA LEU A 141 0.51 5.24 3.72
C LEU A 141 -0.79 4.45 4.02
N PHE A 142 -0.82 3.62 5.06
CA PHE A 142 -2.05 2.91 5.48
C PHE A 142 -3.19 3.84 5.93
N ARG A 143 -2.86 5.10 6.23
CA ARG A 143 -3.83 6.14 6.59
C ARG A 143 -4.27 6.97 5.39
N CYS A 144 -3.66 6.80 4.22
CA CYS A 144 -4.02 7.50 2.99
C CYS A 144 -5.14 6.76 2.23
N ILE A 145 -5.74 7.46 1.26
CA ILE A 145 -6.62 6.86 0.23
C ILE A 145 -6.05 7.23 -1.14
N PHE A 146 -6.09 6.28 -2.07
CA PHE A 146 -5.61 6.44 -3.43
C PHE A 146 -6.78 6.31 -4.41
N GLU A 147 -7.00 7.29 -5.27
CA GLU A 147 -8.10 7.25 -6.25
C GLU A 147 -7.88 6.15 -7.29
N PHE A 148 -6.68 6.10 -7.87
CA PHE A 148 -6.33 5.12 -8.87
C PHE A 148 -4.84 4.77 -8.79
N SER A 149 -4.51 3.48 -8.86
CA SER A 149 -3.12 3.05 -9.00
C SER A 149 -2.99 1.95 -10.03
N GLU A 150 -1.88 2.00 -10.77
CA GLU A 150 -1.45 0.94 -11.66
C GLU A 150 -0.16 0.36 -11.10
N ILE A 151 -0.18 -0.92 -10.72
CA ILE A 151 0.95 -1.62 -10.11
C ILE A 151 1.37 -2.79 -11.00
N ILE A 152 2.55 -2.69 -11.61
CA ILE A 152 3.04 -3.64 -12.62
C ILE A 152 3.93 -4.72 -11.98
N SER A 153 5.11 -4.34 -11.53
CA SER A 153 6.16 -5.30 -11.18
C SER A 153 6.45 -5.38 -9.68
N ILE A 154 6.20 -4.30 -8.95
CA ILE A 154 6.63 -4.12 -7.55
C ILE A 154 5.39 -4.03 -6.67
N VAL A 155 5.33 -4.82 -5.60
CA VAL A 155 4.31 -4.69 -4.55
C VAL A 155 4.95 -4.65 -3.18
N PHE A 156 4.25 -4.07 -2.21
CA PHE A 156 4.64 -4.19 -0.80
C PHE A 156 4.61 -5.67 -0.37
N ASN A 157 5.63 -6.11 0.34
CA ASN A 157 5.71 -7.50 0.80
C ASN A 157 4.78 -7.75 2.01
N PRO A 158 3.73 -8.58 1.89
CA PRO A 158 2.79 -8.84 2.99
C PRO A 158 3.44 -9.44 4.24
N LYS A 159 4.48 -10.26 4.04
CA LYS A 159 5.25 -10.85 5.15
C LYS A 159 5.99 -9.77 5.94
N MET A 160 6.59 -8.81 5.24
CA MET A 160 7.28 -7.67 5.86
C MET A 160 6.30 -6.83 6.68
N ILE A 161 5.12 -6.52 6.11
CA ILE A 161 4.07 -5.75 6.79
C ILE A 161 3.66 -6.45 8.09
N THR A 162 3.39 -7.75 8.03
CA THR A 162 3.00 -8.56 9.19
C THR A 162 4.04 -8.50 10.30
N LEU A 163 5.33 -8.65 9.96
CA LEU A 163 6.42 -8.63 10.94
C LEU A 163 6.65 -7.23 11.53
N LEU A 164 6.60 -6.18 10.69
CA LEU A 164 6.83 -4.79 11.12
C LEU A 164 5.75 -4.30 12.10
N PHE A 165 4.49 -4.60 11.79
CA PHE A 165 3.35 -4.00 12.47
C PHE A 165 2.68 -4.88 13.53
N ASN A 166 3.06 -6.16 13.58
CA ASN A 166 2.51 -7.18 14.46
C ASN A 166 1.02 -7.47 14.16
N GLU A 167 0.64 -8.75 14.09
CA GLU A 167 -0.64 -9.28 13.54
C GLU A 167 -1.95 -8.71 14.12
N LYS A 168 -1.90 -7.83 15.13
CA LYS A 168 -3.08 -7.37 15.88
C LYS A 168 -3.87 -6.25 15.20
N ARG A 169 -3.42 -5.72 14.07
CA ARG A 169 -4.12 -4.65 13.34
C ARG A 169 -4.15 -4.96 11.85
N TYR A 170 -5.33 -4.82 11.27
CA TYR A 170 -5.53 -4.91 9.84
C TYR A 170 -5.01 -3.64 9.17
N PHE A 171 -3.79 -3.70 8.65
CA PHE A 171 -3.21 -2.62 7.85
C PHE A 171 -3.52 -2.88 6.38
N TYR A 172 -4.43 -2.08 5.83
CA TYR A 172 -4.78 -2.14 4.42
C TYR A 172 -4.39 -0.86 3.71
N PHE A 173 -3.76 -0.98 2.55
CA PHE A 173 -3.71 0.12 1.60
C PHE A 173 -5.11 0.30 0.99
N LYS A 174 -5.60 1.54 1.02
CA LYS A 174 -6.97 1.87 0.61
C LYS A 174 -6.96 2.48 -0.78
N PHE A 175 -7.55 1.76 -1.72
CA PHE A 175 -7.72 2.23 -3.09
C PHE A 175 -9.21 2.42 -3.40
N ILE A 176 -9.54 3.42 -4.20
CA ILE A 176 -10.84 3.48 -4.86
C ILE A 176 -10.83 2.44 -5.99
N SER A 177 -9.88 2.59 -6.91
CA SER A 177 -9.62 1.60 -7.95
C SER A 177 -8.13 1.27 -8.04
N ILE A 178 -7.81 0.03 -8.40
CA ILE A 178 -6.44 -0.41 -8.60
C ILE A 178 -6.35 -1.44 -9.72
N ASP A 179 -5.35 -1.25 -10.57
CA ASP A 179 -5.00 -2.11 -11.68
C ASP A 179 -3.67 -2.82 -11.34
N LEU A 180 -3.72 -4.15 -11.25
CA LEU A 180 -2.58 -5.01 -10.98
C LEU A 180 -2.14 -5.65 -12.30
N LEU A 181 -0.91 -5.39 -12.73
CA LEU A 181 -0.35 -5.80 -14.02
C LEU A 181 0.76 -6.85 -13.83
N PRO A 182 0.42 -8.10 -13.46
CA PRO A 182 1.41 -9.12 -13.19
C PRO A 182 2.34 -9.37 -14.37
N LEU A 183 3.63 -9.43 -14.02
CA LEU A 183 4.69 -9.98 -14.85
C LEU A 183 4.87 -11.47 -14.53
N HIS A 184 5.64 -12.17 -15.37
CA HIS A 184 5.48 -13.62 -15.45
C HIS A 184 5.72 -14.39 -14.14
N ASN A 185 6.56 -13.83 -13.26
CA ASN A 185 7.08 -14.45 -12.05
C ASN A 185 6.55 -13.82 -10.74
N ASN A 186 5.79 -12.71 -10.76
CA ASN A 186 5.32 -12.05 -9.53
C ASN A 186 3.82 -12.21 -9.25
N ILE A 187 3.08 -12.96 -10.08
CA ILE A 187 1.63 -13.11 -9.94
C ILE A 187 1.20 -13.61 -8.55
N LEU A 188 1.94 -14.52 -7.94
CA LEU A 188 1.65 -15.03 -6.61
C LEU A 188 1.77 -13.94 -5.55
N ASP A 189 2.79 -13.10 -5.64
CA ASP A 189 3.02 -11.99 -4.71
C ASP A 189 1.97 -10.89 -4.88
N LEU A 190 1.61 -10.56 -6.13
CA LEU A 190 0.51 -9.65 -6.43
C LEU A 190 -0.83 -10.17 -5.90
N CYS A 191 -1.11 -11.47 -6.05
CA CYS A 191 -2.31 -12.07 -5.51
C CYS A 191 -2.34 -11.99 -3.98
N ARG A 192 -1.23 -12.32 -3.31
CA ARG A 192 -1.13 -12.21 -1.85
C ARG A 192 -1.30 -10.78 -1.38
N PHE A 193 -0.64 -9.83 -2.04
CA PHE A 193 -0.83 -8.41 -1.77
C PHE A 193 -2.31 -8.01 -1.91
N ALA A 194 -2.97 -8.40 -3.01
CA ALA A 194 -4.38 -8.12 -3.22
C ALA A 194 -5.28 -8.69 -2.11
N THR A 195 -5.01 -9.91 -1.64
CA THR A 195 -5.85 -10.56 -0.62
C THR A 195 -5.54 -10.14 0.80
N GLU A 196 -4.27 -9.91 1.13
CA GLU A 196 -3.82 -9.76 2.52
C GLU A 196 -3.70 -8.29 2.93
N THR A 197 -3.38 -7.39 1.99
CA THR A 197 -2.97 -6.02 2.30
C THR A 197 -3.75 -4.93 1.57
N LEU A 198 -4.67 -5.29 0.67
CA LEU A 198 -5.53 -4.32 -0.03
C LEU A 198 -6.95 -4.22 0.54
N MET A 199 -7.46 -2.98 0.53
CA MET A 199 -8.87 -2.64 0.64
C MET A 199 -9.24 -1.78 -0.56
N VAL A 200 -10.10 -2.30 -1.44
CA VAL A 200 -10.51 -1.61 -2.67
C VAL A 200 -12.02 -1.38 -2.63
N THR A 201 -12.45 -0.14 -2.83
CA THR A 201 -13.87 0.23 -2.66
C THR A 201 -14.68 0.18 -3.96
N LYS A 202 -14.02 0.22 -5.12
CA LYS A 202 -14.69 0.24 -6.42
C LYS A 202 -14.18 -0.88 -7.34
N ASP A 203 -13.00 -0.72 -7.94
CA ASP A 203 -12.55 -1.65 -8.99
C ASP A 203 -11.19 -2.26 -8.67
N LEU A 204 -11.13 -3.59 -8.55
CA LEU A 204 -9.87 -4.35 -8.57
C LEU A 204 -9.73 -5.02 -9.93
N SER A 205 -8.75 -4.60 -10.72
CA SER A 205 -8.52 -5.18 -12.04
C SER A 205 -7.18 -5.90 -12.07
N PHE A 206 -7.12 -7.07 -12.70
CA PHE A 206 -5.87 -7.72 -13.05
C PHE A 206 -5.71 -7.72 -14.57
N TYR A 207 -4.61 -7.16 -15.05
CA TYR A 207 -4.28 -7.01 -16.46
C TYR A 207 -3.10 -7.91 -16.79
N PHE A 208 -3.37 -8.97 -17.54
CA PHE A 208 -2.33 -9.92 -17.91
C PHE A 208 -1.79 -9.58 -19.28
N SER A 209 -0.48 -9.33 -19.36
CA SER A 209 0.18 -9.25 -20.66
C SER A 209 0.02 -10.59 -21.40
N SER A 210 -0.07 -10.52 -22.74
CA SER A 210 -0.61 -11.58 -23.58
C SER A 210 0.03 -12.97 -23.37
N TYR A 211 -0.81 -14.02 -23.42
CA TYR A 211 -0.46 -15.45 -23.36
C TYR A 211 0.16 -15.94 -22.04
N TYR A 212 -0.35 -15.48 -20.91
CA TYR A 212 -0.01 -16.11 -19.63
C TYR A 212 -0.65 -17.50 -19.55
N ASN A 213 0.18 -18.56 -19.50
CA ASN A 213 -0.28 -19.91 -19.21
C ASN A 213 -0.34 -20.09 -17.70
N PHE A 214 -1.49 -19.76 -17.13
CA PHE A 214 -1.74 -19.94 -15.71
C PHE A 214 -1.73 -21.43 -15.37
N GLY A 215 -0.75 -21.86 -14.57
CA GLY A 215 -0.75 -23.18 -13.98
C GLY A 215 -1.60 -23.17 -12.72
N ASN A 216 -0.95 -23.30 -11.57
CA ASN A 216 -1.61 -23.31 -10.27
C ASN A 216 -2.16 -21.93 -9.86
N GLU A 217 -1.67 -20.88 -10.49
CA GLU A 217 -2.04 -19.48 -10.23
C GLU A 217 -3.52 -19.22 -10.54
N MET A 218 -4.11 -19.97 -11.49
CA MET A 218 -5.56 -19.90 -11.75
C MET A 218 -6.38 -20.12 -10.50
N ASN A 219 -5.99 -21.09 -9.66
CA ASN A 219 -6.76 -21.43 -8.47
C ASN A 219 -6.78 -20.27 -7.47
N ILE A 220 -5.70 -19.49 -7.41
CA ILE A 220 -5.60 -18.31 -6.55
C ILE A 220 -6.47 -17.20 -7.10
N LEU A 221 -6.39 -16.91 -8.41
CA LEU A 221 -7.27 -15.93 -9.05
C LEU A 221 -8.75 -16.31 -8.88
N PHE A 222 -9.11 -17.57 -9.09
CA PHE A 222 -10.47 -18.05 -8.84
C PHE A 222 -10.88 -17.92 -7.37
N ASN A 223 -9.97 -18.19 -6.44
CA ASN A 223 -10.24 -18.02 -5.02
C ASN A 223 -10.51 -16.54 -4.67
N ILE A 224 -9.77 -15.61 -5.28
CA ILE A 224 -10.02 -14.17 -5.14
C ILE A 224 -11.44 -13.85 -5.64
N LEU A 225 -11.82 -14.35 -6.80
CA LEU A 225 -13.15 -14.09 -7.37
C LEU A 225 -14.29 -14.68 -6.52
N ILE A 226 -14.17 -15.94 -6.09
CA ILE A 226 -15.26 -16.70 -5.47
C ILE A 226 -15.37 -16.40 -3.97
N ASN A 227 -14.24 -16.42 -3.26
CA ASN A 227 -14.23 -16.36 -1.80
C ASN A 227 -13.97 -14.96 -1.27
N GLU A 228 -13.04 -14.23 -1.91
CA GLU A 228 -12.71 -12.85 -1.51
C GLU A 228 -13.56 -11.82 -2.24
N GLY A 229 -14.32 -12.21 -3.28
CA GLY A 229 -15.10 -11.31 -4.14
C GLY A 229 -16.06 -10.41 -3.38
N LYS A 230 -16.58 -10.86 -2.23
CA LYS A 230 -17.46 -10.04 -1.37
C LYS A 230 -16.78 -8.80 -0.79
N ARG A 231 -15.44 -8.76 -0.73
CA ARG A 231 -14.66 -7.61 -0.24
C ARG A 231 -14.52 -6.51 -1.30
N PHE A 232 -14.76 -6.85 -2.56
CA PHE A 232 -14.52 -5.98 -3.70
C PHE A 232 -15.85 -5.65 -4.36
N THR A 233 -16.06 -4.38 -4.72
CA THR A 233 -17.29 -3.99 -5.43
C THR A 233 -17.30 -4.55 -6.85
N SER A 234 -16.15 -4.54 -7.52
CA SER A 234 -15.94 -5.19 -8.80
C SER A 234 -14.55 -5.84 -8.86
N ILE A 235 -14.47 -7.00 -9.53
CA ILE A 235 -13.21 -7.66 -9.89
C ILE A 235 -13.21 -7.87 -11.39
N ASN A 236 -12.19 -7.36 -12.06
CA ASN A 236 -12.02 -7.50 -13.50
C ASN A 236 -10.76 -8.30 -13.81
N TYR A 237 -10.89 -9.30 -14.67
CA TYR A 237 -9.76 -10.01 -15.25
C TYR A 237 -9.66 -9.65 -16.72
N ILE A 238 -8.59 -8.95 -17.10
CA ILE A 238 -8.42 -8.42 -18.45
C ILE A 238 -7.32 -9.21 -19.16
N GLN A 239 -7.62 -9.63 -20.39
CA GLN A 239 -6.72 -10.40 -21.25
C GLN A 239 -6.34 -11.80 -20.71
N ILE A 240 -7.15 -12.41 -19.84
CA ILE A 240 -6.98 -13.82 -19.49
C ILE A 240 -7.43 -14.72 -20.66
N LYS A 241 -6.52 -15.57 -21.14
CA LYS A 241 -6.87 -16.75 -21.94
C LYS A 241 -6.82 -17.98 -21.04
N SER A 242 -7.98 -18.41 -20.56
CA SER A 242 -8.10 -19.64 -19.79
C SER A 242 -9.34 -20.42 -20.22
N PRO A 243 -9.19 -21.67 -20.68
CA PRO A 243 -10.33 -22.53 -21.01
C PRO A 243 -11.32 -22.69 -19.85
N LEU A 244 -10.85 -22.52 -18.61
CA LEU A 244 -11.65 -22.58 -17.39
C LEU A 244 -12.53 -21.33 -17.22
N ILE A 245 -11.98 -20.13 -17.42
CA ILE A 245 -12.76 -18.88 -17.36
C ILE A 245 -13.75 -18.80 -18.52
N GLU A 246 -13.32 -19.20 -19.72
CA GLU A 246 -14.21 -19.24 -20.90
C GLU A 246 -15.44 -20.12 -20.66
N ARG A 247 -15.30 -21.23 -19.91
CA ARG A 247 -16.43 -22.09 -19.53
C ARG A 247 -17.36 -21.47 -18.49
N ILE A 248 -16.86 -20.60 -17.61
CA ILE A 248 -17.65 -19.98 -16.54
C ILE A 248 -18.46 -18.79 -17.07
N ILE A 249 -17.91 -18.01 -18.01
CA ILE A 249 -18.58 -16.85 -18.60
C ILE A 249 -19.72 -17.25 -19.57
N GLN A 250 -19.74 -18.51 -20.03
CA GLN A 250 -20.77 -19.03 -20.94
C GLN A 250 -22.05 -19.53 -20.25
N VAL A 251 -22.20 -19.36 -18.94
CA VAL A 251 -23.39 -19.72 -18.13
C VAL A 251 -24.12 -18.45 -17.71
#